data_AF-A0A4U8S990-F1
#
_entry.id   AF-A0A4U8S990-F1
#
_cell.length_a   1.000
_cell.length_b   1.000
_cell.length_c   1.000
_cell.angle_alpha   90.00
_cell.angle_beta   90.00
_cell.angle_gamma   90.00
#
_symmetry.space_group_name_H-M   'P 1'
#
loop_
_entity.id
_entity.type
_entity.pdbx_description
1 polymer ?
#
loop_
_entity_poly.entity_id
_entity_poly.type
_entity_poly.pdbx_seq_one_letter_code
_entity_poly.pdbx_strand_id
1 'polypeptide(L)'
;MSNITTIQRKNEALALLENKEIQERLCALCGNEASKDKFKASLLNIALDSNLSACSMQSIVKASLDIAGLKLSLNKNLGKAYIVPRKVKIGNDYITEARIDIGYKGWLELAKRSKLSVKAHSVFDCDDFVYSVDGVDEYMKLTPNFELRQEHDSAWVKEHLKGIVVGIKDLKSGDSEVKFVSKGTLLKIMQKNDSVKNGKYSAYTDWLHEMLLAKAIKSCLSKTAMSEDTFYLIISNNKLFI
;
A
#
# COMPACT_ATOMS: atom_id res chain seq x y z
N MET A 1 9.52 14.92 -29.37
CA MET A 1 8.84 13.62 -29.18
C MET A 1 8.11 13.49 -27.83
N SER A 2 8.43 14.28 -26.80
CA SER A 2 7.77 14.21 -25.46
C SER A 2 6.29 14.65 -25.47
N ASN A 3 5.94 15.76 -26.13
CA ASN A 3 4.57 16.30 -26.10
C ASN A 3 3.52 15.40 -26.79
N ILE A 4 3.89 14.69 -27.85
CA ILE A 4 2.98 13.81 -28.60
C ILE A 4 2.55 12.62 -27.73
N THR A 5 3.49 12.03 -26.98
CA THR A 5 3.22 10.88 -26.09
C THR A 5 2.34 11.27 -24.91
N THR A 6 2.53 12.47 -24.34
CA THR A 6 1.69 13.02 -23.26
C THR A 6 0.25 13.25 -23.71
N ILE A 7 0.07 13.84 -24.90
CA ILE A 7 -1.26 14.10 -25.48
C ILE A 7 -1.97 12.78 -25.79
N GLN A 8 -1.24 11.80 -26.35
CA GLN A 8 -1.79 10.49 -26.66
C GLN A 8 -2.28 9.77 -25.39
N ARG A 9 -1.46 9.68 -24.34
CA ARG A 9 -1.86 9.04 -23.08
C ARG A 9 -3.05 9.72 -22.42
N LYS A 10 -3.12 11.06 -22.48
CA LYS A 10 -4.27 11.81 -21.99
C LYS A 10 -5.54 11.42 -22.74
N ASN A 11 -5.47 11.33 -24.07
CA ASN A 11 -6.60 10.96 -24.91
C ASN A 11 -7.03 9.50 -24.68
N GLU A 12 -6.09 8.58 -24.51
CA GLU A 12 -6.38 7.18 -24.16
C GLU A 12 -7.11 7.06 -22.81
N ALA A 13 -6.66 7.82 -21.80
CA ALA A 13 -7.31 7.85 -20.49
C ALA A 13 -8.74 8.39 -20.59
N LEU A 14 -8.95 9.48 -21.35
CA LEU A 14 -10.27 10.06 -21.58
C LEU A 14 -11.19 9.08 -22.34
N ALA A 15 -10.68 8.43 -23.39
CA ALA A 15 -11.46 7.45 -24.16
C ALA A 15 -11.92 6.27 -23.29
N LEU A 16 -11.08 5.78 -22.38
CA LEU A 16 -11.47 4.71 -21.44
C LEU A 16 -12.52 5.18 -20.42
N LEU A 17 -12.50 6.45 -20.03
CA LEU A 17 -13.53 7.01 -19.14
C LEU A 17 -14.90 7.13 -19.82
N GLU A 18 -14.97 7.11 -21.16
CA GLU A 18 -16.21 7.07 -21.92
C GLU A 18 -16.77 5.64 -22.07
N ASN A 19 -16.02 4.62 -21.66
CA ASN A 19 -16.52 3.24 -21.66
C ASN A 19 -17.68 3.11 -20.64
N LYS A 20 -18.80 2.57 -21.11
CA LYS A 20 -20.04 2.42 -20.32
C LYS A 20 -19.81 1.68 -18.98
N GLU A 21 -19.04 0.59 -18.98
CA GLU A 21 -18.76 -0.18 -17.76
C GLU A 21 -17.94 0.63 -16.74
N ILE A 22 -16.96 1.41 -17.23
CA ILE A 22 -16.16 2.29 -16.38
C ILE A 22 -17.03 3.43 -15.84
N GLN A 23 -17.93 4.00 -16.65
CA GLN A 23 -18.86 5.03 -16.20
C GLN A 23 -19.83 4.52 -15.13
N GLU A 24 -20.41 3.33 -15.33
CA GLU A 24 -21.28 2.69 -14.34
C GLU A 24 -20.55 2.46 -13.02
N ARG A 25 -19.31 1.94 -13.08
CA ARG A 25 -18.48 1.76 -11.89
C ARG A 25 -18.12 3.09 -11.23
N LEU A 26 -17.81 4.13 -12.01
CA LEU A 26 -17.54 5.47 -11.47
C LEU A 26 -18.76 6.07 -10.80
N CYS A 27 -19.96 5.93 -11.37
CA CYS A 27 -21.21 6.37 -10.74
C CYS A 27 -21.46 5.64 -9.41
N ALA A 28 -21.23 4.33 -9.36
CA ALA A 28 -21.38 3.56 -8.13
C ALA A 28 -20.39 3.98 -7.03
N LEU A 29 -19.17 4.38 -7.40
CA LEU A 29 -18.10 4.76 -6.46
C LEU A 29 -18.15 6.23 -6.05
N CYS A 30 -18.36 7.12 -7.03
CA CYS A 30 -18.37 8.56 -6.88
C CYS A 30 -19.83 9.02 -6.83
N GLY A 31 -20.40 9.09 -5.63
CA GLY A 31 -21.82 9.42 -5.42
C GLY A 31 -22.28 10.82 -5.88
N ASN A 32 -21.39 11.64 -6.43
CA ASN A 32 -21.74 12.94 -7.04
C ASN A 32 -20.73 13.34 -8.15
N GLU A 33 -21.13 14.29 -9.00
CA GLU A 33 -20.31 14.80 -10.12
C GLU A 33 -18.99 15.40 -9.63
N ALA A 34 -19.00 16.18 -8.55
CA ALA A 34 -17.78 16.78 -8.00
C ALA A 34 -16.71 15.71 -7.62
N SER A 35 -17.14 14.54 -7.15
CA SER A 35 -16.24 13.42 -6.85
C SER A 35 -15.72 12.75 -8.10
N LYS A 36 -16.56 12.63 -9.14
CA LYS A 36 -16.13 12.13 -10.46
C LYS A 36 -15.09 13.06 -11.08
N ASP A 37 -15.27 14.37 -11.01
CA ASP A 37 -14.32 15.34 -11.55
C ASP A 37 -12.97 15.27 -10.82
N LYS A 38 -13.00 15.18 -9.48
CA LYS A 38 -11.79 14.95 -8.68
C LYS A 38 -11.08 13.64 -9.05
N PHE A 39 -11.84 12.57 -9.27
CA PHE A 39 -11.31 11.29 -9.74
C PHE A 39 -10.64 11.45 -11.10
N LYS A 40 -11.35 12.03 -12.09
CA LYS A 40 -10.85 12.25 -13.45
C LYS A 40 -9.56 13.08 -13.43
N ALA A 41 -9.54 14.20 -12.71
CA ALA A 41 -8.34 15.03 -12.56
C ALA A 41 -7.16 14.27 -11.96
N SER A 42 -7.40 13.46 -10.91
CA SER A 42 -6.37 12.64 -10.29
C SER A 42 -5.85 11.56 -11.23
N LEU A 43 -6.75 10.86 -11.94
CA LEU A 43 -6.40 9.84 -12.94
C LEU A 43 -5.56 10.43 -14.08
N LEU A 44 -5.91 11.62 -14.59
CA LEU A 44 -5.12 12.28 -15.62
C LEU A 44 -3.70 12.60 -15.12
N ASN A 45 -3.54 13.06 -13.89
CA ASN A 45 -2.21 13.27 -13.31
C ASN A 45 -1.42 11.96 -13.18
N ILE A 46 -2.06 10.85 -12.81
CA ILE A 46 -1.45 9.52 -12.72
C ILE A 46 -1.07 9.00 -14.11
N ALA A 47 -1.95 9.17 -15.11
CA ALA A 47 -1.74 8.73 -16.48
C ALA A 47 -0.49 9.37 -17.11
N LEU A 48 -0.15 10.58 -16.67
CA LEU A 48 1.04 11.34 -17.08
C LEU A 48 2.28 11.08 -16.20
N ASP A 49 2.17 10.27 -15.15
CA ASP A 49 3.34 9.92 -14.32
C ASP A 49 4.33 9.09 -15.14
N SER A 50 5.53 9.64 -15.34
CA SER A 50 6.59 9.00 -16.12
C SER A 50 6.96 7.60 -15.62
N ASN A 51 6.76 7.32 -14.32
CA ASN A 51 7.01 6.01 -13.72
C ASN A 51 6.04 4.93 -14.20
N LEU A 52 4.88 5.32 -14.75
CA LEU A 52 3.84 4.43 -15.27
C LEU A 52 3.79 4.43 -16.81
N SER A 53 4.80 5.01 -17.46
CA SER A 53 4.89 5.08 -18.94
C SER A 53 4.90 3.70 -19.60
N ALA A 54 5.52 2.70 -18.96
CA ALA A 54 5.55 1.32 -19.43
C ALA A 54 4.27 0.52 -19.12
N CYS A 55 3.35 1.07 -18.32
CA CYS A 55 2.08 0.43 -17.99
C CYS A 55 1.02 0.74 -19.04
N SER A 56 0.15 -0.24 -19.33
CA SER A 56 -1.05 -0.05 -20.14
C SER A 56 -2.00 0.95 -19.46
N MET A 57 -2.69 1.79 -20.25
CA MET A 57 -3.65 2.75 -19.67
C MET A 57 -4.83 2.03 -18.97
N GLN A 58 -5.23 0.88 -19.50
CA GLN A 58 -6.25 0.02 -18.92
C GLN A 58 -5.88 -0.40 -17.49
N SER A 59 -4.62 -0.80 -17.26
CA SER A 59 -4.14 -1.15 -15.92
C SER A 59 -4.16 0.03 -14.95
N ILE A 60 -3.83 1.24 -15.42
CA ILE A 60 -3.82 2.46 -14.61
C ILE A 60 -5.24 2.85 -14.20
N VAL A 61 -6.19 2.82 -15.15
CA VAL A 61 -7.60 3.10 -14.87
C VAL A 61 -8.16 2.07 -13.89
N LYS A 62 -7.86 0.78 -14.09
CA LYS A 62 -8.28 -0.29 -13.18
C LYS A 62 -7.72 -0.08 -11.77
N ALA A 63 -6.42 0.18 -11.62
CA ALA A 63 -5.81 0.46 -10.32
C ALA A 63 -6.43 1.72 -9.67
N SER A 64 -6.79 2.72 -10.46
CA SER A 64 -7.43 3.93 -9.93
C SER A 64 -8.84 3.66 -9.41
N LEU A 65 -9.64 2.88 -10.15
CA LEU A 65 -10.97 2.43 -9.74
C LEU A 65 -10.91 1.55 -8.49
N ASP A 66 -9.93 0.67 -8.40
CA ASP A 66 -9.71 -0.20 -7.25
C ASP A 66 -9.35 0.64 -5.99
N ILE A 67 -8.53 1.69 -6.10
CA ILE A 67 -8.27 2.66 -5.00
C ILE A 67 -9.55 3.40 -4.59
N ALA A 68 -10.34 3.87 -5.55
CA ALA A 68 -11.62 4.53 -5.29
C ALA A 68 -12.64 3.58 -4.64
N GLY A 69 -12.64 2.31 -5.01
CA GLY A 69 -13.41 1.23 -4.38
C GLY A 69 -13.08 1.04 -2.90
N LEU A 70 -11.80 1.18 -2.55
CA LEU A 70 -11.35 1.21 -1.16
C LEU A 70 -11.65 2.53 -0.46
N LYS A 71 -12.31 3.50 -1.11
CA LYS A 71 -12.55 4.85 -0.59
C LYS A 71 -11.27 5.50 -0.07
N LEU A 72 -10.16 5.28 -0.77
CA LEU A 72 -8.88 5.92 -0.49
C LEU A 72 -8.63 7.01 -1.54
N SER A 73 -7.78 7.99 -1.19
CA SER A 73 -7.42 9.04 -2.13
C SER A 73 -6.40 8.54 -3.16
N LEU A 74 -6.60 8.95 -4.41
CA LEU A 74 -5.66 8.78 -5.52
C LEU A 74 -4.46 9.72 -5.45
N ASN A 75 -4.51 10.74 -4.59
CA ASN A 75 -3.40 11.67 -4.42
C ASN A 75 -2.26 10.97 -3.65
N LYS A 76 -1.20 10.62 -4.38
CA LYS A 76 -0.01 9.96 -3.82
C LYS A 76 0.63 10.70 -2.64
N ASN A 77 0.53 12.02 -2.60
CA ASN A 77 1.10 12.85 -1.53
C ASN A 77 0.39 12.67 -0.18
N LEU A 78 -0.80 12.08 -0.15
CA LEU A 78 -1.51 11.77 1.09
C LEU A 78 -1.02 10.48 1.76
N GLY A 79 -0.14 9.71 1.10
CA GLY A 79 0.43 8.47 1.64
C GLY A 79 -0.57 7.34 1.89
N LYS A 80 -1.75 7.41 1.28
CA LYS A 80 -2.84 6.44 1.46
C LYS A 80 -2.74 5.26 0.51
N ALA A 81 -2.50 5.53 -0.77
CA ALA A 81 -2.34 4.52 -1.80
C ALA A 81 -1.41 5.04 -2.89
N TYR A 82 -0.70 4.10 -3.52
CA TYR A 82 0.24 4.33 -4.59
C TYR A 82 -0.11 3.41 -5.75
N ILE A 83 0.13 3.88 -6.98
CA ILE A 83 0.08 3.05 -8.18
C ILE A 83 1.52 2.85 -8.64
N VAL A 84 1.95 1.60 -8.71
CA VAL A 84 3.34 1.23 -9.00
C VAL A 84 3.40 0.28 -10.20
N PRO A 85 4.46 0.37 -11.04
CA PRO A 85 4.66 -0.54 -12.15
C PRO A 85 5.15 -1.90 -11.64
N ARG A 86 4.49 -3.00 -12.05
CA ARG A 86 4.89 -4.38 -11.74
C ARG A 86 5.03 -5.19 -13.01
N LYS A 87 6.11 -5.97 -13.10
CA LYS A 87 6.24 -6.98 -14.16
C LYS A 87 5.31 -8.14 -13.84
N VAL A 88 4.55 -8.58 -14.83
CA VAL A 88 3.63 -9.72 -14.74
C VAL A 88 3.98 -10.65 -15.89
N LYS A 89 4.16 -11.93 -15.57
CA LYS A 89 4.41 -12.96 -16.58
C LYS A 89 3.07 -13.33 -17.25
N ILE A 90 3.01 -13.22 -18.57
CA ILE A 90 1.88 -13.68 -19.40
C ILE A 90 2.44 -14.63 -20.44
N GLY A 91 2.09 -15.92 -20.32
CA GLY A 91 2.71 -16.96 -21.13
C GLY A 91 4.23 -16.99 -20.91
N ASN A 92 5.00 -16.77 -21.98
CA ASN A 92 6.46 -16.68 -21.93
C ASN A 92 7.01 -15.25 -21.81
N ASP A 93 6.15 -14.24 -21.91
CA ASP A 93 6.55 -12.83 -21.90
C ASP A 93 6.31 -12.16 -20.56
N TYR A 94 6.99 -11.03 -20.33
CA TYR A 94 6.75 -10.15 -19.18
C TYR A 94 6.20 -8.82 -19.67
N ILE A 95 4.98 -8.48 -19.23
CA ILE A 95 4.41 -7.15 -19.43
C ILE A 95 4.52 -6.34 -18.16
N THR A 96 4.49 -5.00 -18.27
CA THR A 96 4.46 -4.12 -17.10
C THR A 96 3.05 -3.59 -16.91
N GLU A 97 2.49 -3.82 -15.73
CA GLU A 97 1.12 -3.49 -15.37
C GLU A 97 1.11 -2.59 -14.13
N ALA A 98 0.19 -1.62 -14.11
CA ALA A 98 -0.04 -0.81 -12.93
C ALA A 98 -0.75 -1.63 -11.83
N ARG A 99 -0.22 -1.57 -10.61
CA ARG A 99 -0.76 -2.25 -9.43
C ARG A 99 -0.83 -1.29 -8.25
N ILE A 100 -1.71 -1.56 -7.30
CA ILE A 100 -1.86 -0.75 -6.09
C ILE A 100 -0.90 -1.24 -5.01
N ASP A 101 -0.24 -0.30 -4.34
CA ASP A 101 0.34 -0.50 -3.02
C ASP A 101 -0.36 0.45 -2.02
N ILE A 102 -1.03 -0.12 -1.02
CA ILE A 102 -1.65 0.67 0.06
C ILE A 102 -0.56 1.11 1.03
N GLY A 103 -0.50 2.41 1.31
CA GLY A 103 0.46 3.01 2.22
C GLY A 103 0.04 2.91 3.68
N TYR A 104 0.94 3.33 4.58
CA TYR A 104 0.72 3.25 6.03
C TYR A 104 -0.58 3.95 6.44
N LYS A 105 -0.79 5.20 5.99
CA LYS A 105 -1.99 5.99 6.30
C LYS A 105 -3.26 5.34 5.73
N GLY A 106 -3.15 4.66 4.58
CA GLY A 106 -4.28 3.93 3.98
C GLY A 106 -4.69 2.73 4.81
N TRP A 107 -3.71 1.96 5.32
CA TRP A 107 -3.99 0.85 6.24
C TRP A 107 -4.61 1.31 7.55
N LEU A 108 -4.14 2.41 8.14
CA LEU A 108 -4.75 2.99 9.34
C LEU A 108 -6.21 3.39 9.10
N GLU A 109 -6.50 4.01 7.96
CA GLU A 109 -7.87 4.42 7.60
C GLU A 109 -8.78 3.20 7.36
N LEU A 110 -8.28 2.18 6.67
CA LEU A 110 -8.99 0.93 6.46
C LEU A 110 -9.31 0.23 7.79
N ALA A 111 -8.30 0.09 8.65
CA ALA A 111 -8.46 -0.50 9.97
C ALA A 111 -9.49 0.26 10.82
N LYS A 112 -9.41 1.60 10.85
CA LYS A 112 -10.37 2.44 11.58
C LYS A 112 -11.81 2.23 11.10
N ARG A 113 -12.02 2.09 9.78
CA ARG A 113 -13.36 1.81 9.22
C ARG A 113 -13.86 0.42 9.62
N SER A 114 -12.97 -0.55 9.72
CA SER A 114 -13.24 -1.90 10.25
C SER A 114 -13.36 -1.96 11.78
N LYS A 115 -13.39 -0.82 12.49
CA LYS A 115 -13.41 -0.75 13.97
C LYS A 115 -12.19 -1.40 14.63
N LEU A 116 -11.03 -1.32 13.97
CA LEU A 116 -9.75 -1.72 14.52
C LEU A 116 -8.91 -0.48 14.82
N SER A 117 -8.29 -0.46 16.00
CA SER A 117 -7.22 0.49 16.32
C SER A 117 -5.88 -0.18 16.08
N VAL A 118 -5.06 0.38 15.19
CA VAL A 118 -3.77 -0.19 14.82
C VAL A 118 -2.66 0.82 15.10
N LYS A 119 -1.58 0.35 15.73
CA LYS A 119 -0.34 1.11 15.92
C LYS A 119 0.82 0.26 15.46
N ALA A 120 1.78 0.86 14.76
CA ALA A 120 2.99 0.18 14.34
C ALA A 120 4.22 1.02 14.72
N HIS A 121 5.21 0.36 15.32
CA HIS A 121 6.44 1.00 15.80
C HIS A 121 7.65 0.21 15.29
N SER A 122 8.60 0.92 14.71
CA SER A 122 9.87 0.32 14.29
C SER A 122 10.78 0.10 15.50
N VAL A 123 11.43 -1.06 15.50
CA VAL A 123 12.46 -1.44 16.45
C VAL A 123 13.79 -1.39 15.72
N PHE A 124 14.68 -0.53 16.15
CA PHE A 124 16.04 -0.39 15.64
C PHE A 124 17.04 -1.04 16.60
N ASP A 125 18.28 -1.22 16.15
CA ASP A 125 19.31 -1.83 16.96
C ASP A 125 19.75 -0.99 18.17
N CYS A 126 19.67 0.33 18.05
CA CYS A 126 19.93 1.31 19.11
C CYS A 126 18.84 1.40 20.19
N ASP A 127 17.69 0.74 19.99
CA ASP A 127 16.60 0.73 20.97
C ASP A 127 16.79 -0.34 22.03
N ASP A 128 16.23 -0.08 23.22
CA ASP A 128 15.98 -1.12 24.21
C ASP A 128 14.65 -1.81 23.88
N PHE A 129 14.73 -3.09 23.50
CA PHE A 129 13.57 -3.90 23.13
C PHE A 129 13.63 -5.26 23.81
N VAL A 130 12.62 -5.55 24.61
CA VAL A 130 12.44 -6.82 25.31
C VAL A 130 11.25 -7.55 24.70
N TYR A 131 11.49 -8.82 24.34
CA TYR A 131 10.44 -9.76 23.97
C TYR A 131 10.63 -11.04 24.77
N SER A 132 9.60 -11.44 25.51
CA SER A 132 9.56 -12.69 26.28
C SER A 132 8.22 -13.37 26.08
N VAL A 133 8.26 -14.70 26.09
CA VAL A 133 7.08 -15.56 25.96
C VAL A 133 7.03 -16.48 27.17
N ASP A 134 5.90 -16.47 27.87
CA ASP A 134 5.62 -17.38 28.97
C ASP A 134 4.33 -18.17 28.64
N GLY A 135 4.50 -19.37 28.10
CA GLY A 135 3.39 -20.16 27.57
C GLY A 135 2.69 -19.46 26.39
N VAL A 136 1.46 -18.97 26.63
CA VAL A 136 0.67 -18.21 25.65
C VAL A 136 0.75 -16.69 25.85
N ASP A 137 1.35 -16.26 26.96
CA ASP A 137 1.49 -14.84 27.29
C ASP A 137 2.74 -14.28 26.62
N GLU A 138 2.54 -13.28 25.77
CA GLU A 138 3.61 -12.57 25.09
C GLU A 138 3.80 -11.18 25.71
N TYR A 139 5.01 -10.88 26.17
CA TYR A 139 5.38 -9.56 26.66
C TYR A 139 6.36 -8.89 25.71
N MET A 140 5.98 -7.72 25.21
CA MET A 140 6.82 -6.88 24.35
C MET A 140 6.92 -5.48 24.95
N LYS A 141 8.14 -4.99 25.19
CA LYS A 141 8.40 -3.60 25.61
C LYS A 141 9.45 -2.99 24.70
N LEU A 142 9.10 -1.86 24.09
CA LEU A 142 10.01 -1.04 23.29
C LEU A 142 10.24 0.29 24.00
N THR A 143 11.50 0.64 24.22
CA THR A 143 11.95 1.95 24.69
C THR A 143 12.85 2.56 23.60
N PRO A 144 12.29 3.48 22.77
CA PRO A 144 13.02 4.15 21.71
C PRO A 144 14.21 4.95 22.20
N ASN A 145 15.35 4.84 21.51
CA ASN A 145 16.45 5.79 21.68
C ASN A 145 16.37 6.88 20.59
N PHE A 146 15.65 7.96 20.87
CA PHE A 146 15.40 9.02 19.89
C PHE A 146 16.64 9.80 19.48
N GLU A 147 17.68 9.85 20.32
CA GLU A 147 18.94 10.55 20.01
C GLU A 147 19.75 9.84 18.92
N LEU A 148 19.67 8.50 18.87
CA LEU A 148 20.44 7.69 17.92
C LEU A 148 19.65 7.30 16.66
N ARG A 149 18.33 7.45 16.69
CA ARG A 149 17.44 7.10 15.58
C ARG A 149 17.61 8.07 14.40
N GLN A 150 17.85 7.52 13.21
CA GLN A 150 17.88 8.29 11.96
C GLN A 150 16.79 7.79 11.00
N GLU A 151 15.53 7.79 11.46
CA GLU A 151 14.38 7.24 10.72
C GLU A 151 14.09 7.94 9.38
N HIS A 152 14.64 9.14 9.18
CA HIS A 152 14.54 9.89 7.94
C HIS A 152 15.49 9.38 6.85
N ASP A 153 16.56 8.66 7.21
CA ASP A 153 17.52 8.09 6.27
C ASP A 153 17.13 6.64 5.92
N SER A 154 16.78 6.41 4.66
CA SER A 154 16.38 5.09 4.17
C SER A 154 17.51 4.06 4.19
N ALA A 155 18.76 4.46 4.00
CA ALA A 155 19.91 3.56 4.11
C ALA A 155 20.10 3.13 5.57
N TRP A 156 20.06 4.10 6.49
CA TRP A 156 20.14 3.83 7.93
C TRP A 156 18.99 2.93 8.40
N VAL A 157 17.75 3.23 8.02
CA VAL A 157 16.58 2.39 8.34
C VAL A 157 16.78 0.97 7.83
N LYS A 158 17.25 0.80 6.59
CA LYS A 158 17.49 -0.53 6.01
C LYS A 158 18.57 -1.29 6.76
N GLU A 159 19.59 -0.62 7.28
CA GLU A 159 20.69 -1.24 8.01
C GLU A 159 20.28 -1.60 9.44
N HIS A 160 19.75 -0.65 10.19
CA HIS A 160 19.56 -0.72 11.64
C HIS A 160 18.21 -1.30 12.09
N LEU A 161 17.22 -1.45 11.19
CA LEU A 161 15.92 -2.02 11.57
C LEU A 161 16.06 -3.48 12.05
N LYS A 162 15.54 -3.80 13.23
CA LYS A 162 15.36 -5.18 13.72
C LYS A 162 14.01 -5.75 13.28
N GLY A 163 12.97 -4.93 13.31
CA GLY A 163 11.61 -5.31 12.91
C GLY A 163 10.58 -4.25 13.28
N ILE A 164 9.30 -4.61 13.20
CA ILE A 164 8.19 -3.70 13.50
C ILE A 164 7.24 -4.40 14.46
N VAL A 165 6.94 -3.76 15.58
CA VAL A 165 5.88 -4.15 16.51
C VAL A 165 4.57 -3.55 16.01
N VAL A 166 3.53 -4.38 15.87
CA VAL A 166 2.19 -3.97 15.47
C VAL A 166 1.21 -4.34 16.59
N GLY A 167 0.60 -3.34 17.21
CA GLY A 167 -0.51 -3.52 18.13
C GLY A 167 -1.84 -3.35 17.39
N ILE A 168 -2.76 -4.28 17.58
CA ILE A 168 -4.11 -4.26 17.02
C ILE A 168 -5.09 -4.42 18.17
N LYS A 169 -6.09 -3.54 18.24
CA LYS A 169 -7.20 -3.64 19.18
C LYS A 169 -8.51 -3.66 18.41
N ASP A 170 -9.31 -4.70 18.61
CA ASP A 170 -10.69 -4.73 18.14
C ASP A 170 -11.54 -3.86 19.06
N LEU A 171 -12.17 -2.83 18.50
CA LEU A 171 -12.98 -1.89 19.27
C LEU A 171 -14.40 -2.42 19.56
N LYS A 172 -14.81 -3.52 18.93
CA LYS A 172 -16.09 -4.19 19.18
C LYS A 172 -15.98 -5.15 20.36
N SER A 173 -14.99 -6.05 20.35
CA SER A 173 -14.80 -7.02 21.44
C SER A 173 -13.95 -6.47 22.58
N GLY A 174 -13.06 -5.52 22.30
CA GLY A 174 -12.06 -5.03 23.25
C GLY A 174 -10.74 -5.79 23.22
N ASP A 175 -10.68 -6.91 22.49
CA ASP A 175 -9.50 -7.77 22.39
C ASP A 175 -8.32 -7.03 21.79
N SER A 176 -7.12 -7.36 22.26
CA SER A 176 -5.89 -6.76 21.78
C SER A 176 -4.85 -7.83 21.50
N GLU A 177 -4.14 -7.68 20.40
CA GLU A 177 -2.99 -8.50 20.04
C GLU A 177 -1.80 -7.60 19.71
N VAL A 178 -0.60 -8.05 20.06
CA VAL A 178 0.65 -7.39 19.68
C VAL A 178 1.50 -8.41 18.95
N LYS A 179 2.01 -8.03 17.78
CA LYS A 179 2.81 -8.91 16.92
C LYS A 179 4.11 -8.23 16.53
N PHE A 180 5.21 -8.99 16.59
CA PHE A 180 6.49 -8.54 16.06
C PHE A 180 6.72 -9.11 14.65
N VAL A 181 7.00 -8.24 13.68
CA VAL A 181 7.34 -8.61 12.30
C VAL A 181 8.82 -8.32 12.06
N SER A 182 9.63 -9.37 11.93
CA SER A 182 11.08 -9.23 11.77
C SER A 182 11.47 -8.56 10.45
N LYS A 183 12.62 -7.86 10.44
CA LYS A 183 13.21 -7.30 9.21
C LYS A 183 13.32 -8.35 8.10
N GLY A 184 13.74 -9.57 8.41
CA GLY A 184 13.83 -10.65 7.43
C GLY A 184 12.49 -10.96 6.75
N THR A 185 11.39 -10.95 7.52
CA THR A 185 10.04 -11.13 6.98
C THR A 185 9.62 -9.96 6.10
N LEU A 186 9.87 -8.73 6.55
CA LEU A 186 9.56 -7.51 5.80
C LEU A 186 10.34 -7.45 4.48
N LEU A 187 11.63 -7.78 4.51
CA LEU A 187 12.46 -7.84 3.32
C LEU A 187 12.00 -8.93 2.36
N LYS A 188 11.56 -10.11 2.83
CA LYS A 188 10.97 -11.14 1.96
C LYS A 188 9.69 -10.63 1.27
N ILE A 189 8.81 -9.94 2.00
CA ILE A 189 7.59 -9.33 1.45
C ILE A 189 7.95 -8.23 0.44
N MET A 190 8.99 -7.44 0.72
CA MET A 190 9.49 -6.41 -0.18
C MET A 190 10.12 -6.99 -1.44
N GLN A 191 10.97 -8.02 -1.31
CA GLN A 191 11.70 -8.62 -2.42
C GLN A 191 10.79 -9.43 -3.35
N LYS A 192 9.61 -9.88 -2.90
CA LYS A 192 8.56 -10.38 -3.81
C LYS A 192 8.01 -9.29 -4.75
N ASN A 193 8.37 -8.02 -4.54
CA ASN A 193 8.03 -6.93 -5.43
C ASN A 193 9.12 -6.75 -6.50
N ASP A 194 8.79 -7.07 -7.76
CA ASP A 194 9.73 -6.98 -8.88
C ASP A 194 10.30 -5.58 -9.13
N SER A 195 9.61 -4.53 -8.69
CA SER A 195 10.09 -3.13 -8.74
C SER A 195 11.31 -2.91 -7.83
N VAL A 196 11.45 -3.69 -6.75
CA VAL A 196 12.61 -3.62 -5.84
C VAL A 196 13.81 -4.37 -6.41
N LYS A 197 13.59 -5.50 -7.11
CA LYS A 197 14.68 -6.32 -7.68
C LYS A 197 15.40 -5.65 -8.86
N ASN A 198 14.70 -4.84 -9.64
CA ASN A 198 15.23 -4.30 -10.90
C ASN A 198 15.80 -2.87 -10.75
N GLY A 199 15.88 -2.33 -9.52
CA GLY A 199 16.51 -1.02 -9.24
C GLY A 199 15.82 0.19 -9.88
N LYS A 200 14.68 0.01 -10.55
CA LYS A 200 13.93 1.06 -11.23
C LYS A 200 12.62 1.28 -10.51
N TYR A 201 12.55 2.41 -9.82
CA TYR A 201 11.33 3.05 -9.30
C TYR A 201 10.45 2.15 -8.43
N SER A 202 10.64 2.26 -7.12
CA SER A 202 9.74 1.68 -6.14
C SER A 202 9.30 2.74 -5.14
N ALA A 203 8.08 2.66 -4.62
CA ALA A 203 7.62 3.52 -3.53
C ALA A 203 8.55 3.47 -2.29
N TYR A 204 9.41 2.45 -2.21
CA TYR A 204 10.44 2.31 -1.19
C TYR A 204 11.68 3.19 -1.41
N THR A 205 11.79 3.93 -2.52
CA THR A 205 12.94 4.83 -2.74
C THR A 205 12.82 6.08 -1.89
N ASP A 206 11.63 6.69 -1.87
CA ASP A 206 11.37 7.91 -1.12
C ASP A 206 10.61 7.65 0.19
N TRP A 207 9.94 6.50 0.32
CA TRP A 207 9.01 6.20 1.43
C TRP A 207 9.28 4.83 2.07
N LEU A 208 10.54 4.38 2.11
CA LEU A 208 10.92 3.05 2.61
C LEU A 208 10.29 2.73 3.97
N HIS A 209 10.46 3.63 4.93
CA HIS A 209 10.03 3.41 6.31
C HIS A 209 8.51 3.30 6.43
N GLU A 210 7.76 4.20 5.79
CA GLU A 210 6.30 4.12 5.76
C GLU A 210 5.80 2.83 5.07
N MET A 211 6.47 2.39 4.00
CA MET A 211 6.07 1.18 3.31
C MET A 211 6.36 -0.07 4.14
N LEU A 212 7.46 -0.09 4.90
CA LEU A 212 7.75 -1.17 5.85
C LEU A 212 6.67 -1.28 6.93
N LEU A 213 6.26 -0.14 7.51
CA LEU A 213 5.13 -0.07 8.45
C LEU A 213 3.83 -0.60 7.81
N ALA A 214 3.54 -0.19 6.58
CA ALA A 214 2.37 -0.67 5.83
C ALA A 214 2.40 -2.19 5.62
N LYS A 215 3.55 -2.76 5.26
CA LYS A 215 3.70 -4.22 5.08
C LYS A 215 3.59 -4.99 6.39
N ALA A 216 4.11 -4.45 7.49
CA ALA A 216 3.93 -5.04 8.81
C ALA A 216 2.44 -5.11 9.20
N ILE A 217 1.72 -3.99 9.06
CA ILE A 217 0.28 -3.93 9.33
C ILE A 217 -0.49 -4.91 8.43
N LYS A 218 -0.23 -4.90 7.12
CA LYS A 218 -0.86 -5.83 6.17
C LYS A 218 -0.64 -7.29 6.61
N SER A 219 0.59 -7.64 6.96
CA SER A 219 0.94 -9.00 7.39
C SER A 219 0.18 -9.40 8.65
N CYS A 220 0.09 -8.52 9.65
CA CYS A 220 -0.64 -8.80 10.88
C CYS A 220 -2.15 -8.92 10.62
N LEU A 221 -2.77 -7.93 9.97
CA LEU A 221 -4.21 -7.92 9.69
C LEU A 221 -4.65 -9.10 8.80
N SER A 222 -3.78 -9.60 7.91
CA SER A 222 -4.08 -10.77 7.08
C SER A 222 -4.11 -12.10 7.86
N LYS A 223 -3.57 -12.11 9.08
CA LYS A 223 -3.43 -13.29 9.94
C LYS A 223 -4.30 -13.24 11.19
N THR A 224 -4.86 -12.08 11.53
CA THR A 224 -5.78 -11.94 12.65
C THR A 224 -7.14 -12.56 12.26
N ALA A 225 -7.82 -13.20 13.23
CA ALA A 225 -9.21 -13.59 13.05
C ALA A 225 -10.05 -12.33 12.86
N MET A 226 -10.44 -12.05 11.61
CA MET A 226 -11.13 -10.83 11.22
C MET A 226 -12.56 -11.15 10.83
N SER A 227 -13.51 -10.28 11.19
CA SER A 227 -14.89 -10.36 10.69
C SER A 227 -14.93 -10.36 9.15
N GLU A 228 -15.88 -11.07 8.55
CA GLU A 228 -16.02 -11.23 7.08
C GLU A 228 -15.90 -9.90 6.30
N ASP A 229 -16.43 -8.80 6.85
CA ASP A 229 -16.35 -7.45 6.26
C ASP A 229 -14.90 -6.97 6.00
N THR A 230 -13.96 -7.32 6.87
CA THR A 230 -12.54 -6.94 6.75
C THR A 230 -11.78 -7.90 5.83
N PHE A 231 -12.23 -9.16 5.76
CA PHE A 231 -11.74 -10.15 4.81
C PHE A 231 -12.08 -9.78 3.36
N TYR A 232 -13.28 -9.24 3.07
CA TYR A 232 -13.64 -8.76 1.73
C TYR A 232 -12.79 -7.54 1.25
N LEU A 233 -12.36 -6.66 2.16
CA LEU A 233 -11.43 -5.56 1.85
C LEU A 233 -10.01 -6.05 1.51
N ILE A 234 -9.59 -7.19 2.06
CA ILE A 234 -8.30 -7.83 1.76
C ILE A 234 -8.42 -8.71 0.51
N ILE A 235 -9.54 -9.42 0.30
CA ILE A 235 -9.78 -10.24 -0.90
C ILE A 235 -9.97 -9.40 -2.16
N SER A 236 -10.60 -8.24 -2.09
CA SER A 236 -10.63 -7.29 -3.23
C SER A 236 -9.22 -6.83 -3.62
N ASN A 237 -8.26 -6.86 -2.70
CA ASN A 237 -6.82 -6.71 -2.99
C ASN A 237 -6.11 -8.01 -3.44
N ASN A 238 -6.67 -9.19 -3.13
CA ASN A 238 -6.06 -10.51 -3.41
C ASN A 238 -6.64 -11.26 -4.63
N LYS A 239 -7.74 -10.80 -5.26
CA LYS A 239 -8.16 -11.26 -6.62
C LYS A 239 -7.21 -10.80 -7.74
N LEU A 240 -6.00 -10.36 -7.39
CA LEU A 240 -4.93 -9.92 -8.29
C LEU A 240 -3.63 -10.74 -8.12
N PHE A 241 -3.66 -11.83 -7.35
CA PHE A 241 -2.51 -12.68 -7.05
C PHE A 241 -2.76 -14.19 -7.24
N ILE A 242 -3.71 -14.55 -8.10
CA ILE A 242 -3.65 -15.79 -8.90
C ILE A 242 -3.69 -15.35 -10.36
#